data_AF-A0A7W3SST0-F1
#
_entry.id   AF-A0A7W3SST0-F1
#
_cell.length_a   1.000
_cell.length_b   1.000
_cell.length_c   1.000
_cell.angle_alpha   90.00
_cell.angle_beta   90.00
_cell.angle_gamma   90.00
#
_symmetry.space_group_name_H-M   'P 1'
#
loop_
_entity.id
_entity.type
_entity.pdbx_description
1 polymer ?
#
loop_
_entity_poly.entity_id
_entity_poly.type
_entity_poly.pdbx_seq_one_letter_code
_entity_poly.pdbx_strand_id
1 'polypeptide(L)' 'MDKQSFGSFAARYLKIFGILGLIVGVVLFILTIAGLEIPVVIGTTSYEGMTSSLFLLIGSPIALLIIGFIVSIFAYSAKK' A
#
# COMPACT_ATOMS: atom_id res chain seq x y z
N MET A 1 30.16 -9.39 -9.93
CA MET A 1 28.88 -9.20 -9.20
C MET A 1 28.94 -7.84 -8.52
N ASP A 2 28.23 -6.84 -9.05
CA ASP A 2 28.11 -5.56 -8.37
C ASP A 2 27.46 -5.77 -7.00
N LYS A 3 28.17 -5.40 -5.94
CA LYS A 3 27.63 -5.36 -4.58
C LYS A 3 26.61 -4.23 -4.52
N GLN A 4 25.37 -4.50 -4.92
CA GLN A 4 24.27 -3.56 -4.75
C GLN A 4 24.17 -3.15 -3.28
N SER A 5 24.30 -1.85 -3.02
CA SER A 5 24.04 -1.26 -1.70
C SER A 5 22.61 -1.59 -1.26
N PHE A 6 22.43 -1.88 0.03
CA PHE A 6 21.12 -2.09 0.66
C PHE A 6 20.13 -0.97 0.29
N GLY A 7 20.58 0.28 0.25
CA GLY A 7 19.73 1.42 -0.12
C GLY A 7 19.17 1.30 -1.55
N SER A 8 19.99 0.87 -2.51
CA SER A 8 19.53 0.66 -3.90
C SER A 8 18.54 -0.51 -4.02
N PHE A 9 18.74 -1.55 -3.20
CA PHE A 9 17.88 -2.72 -3.14
C PHE A 9 16.52 -2.36 -2.53
N ALA A 10 16.53 -1.75 -1.34
CA ALA A 10 15.33 -1.30 -0.64
C ALA A 10 14.51 -0.31 -1.48
N ALA A 11 15.16 0.65 -2.16
CA ALA A 11 14.47 1.60 -3.03
C ALA A 11 13.69 0.92 -4.17
N ARG A 12 14.20 -0.19 -4.71
CA ARG A 12 13.48 -0.97 -5.73
C ARG A 12 12.20 -1.59 -5.18
N TYR A 13 12.26 -2.18 -3.99
CA TYR A 13 11.10 -2.75 -3.32
C TYR A 13 10.08 -1.67 -2.94
N LEU A 14 10.54 -0.56 -2.35
CA LEU A 14 9.67 0.57 -2.00
C LEU A 14 8.94 1.14 -3.21
N LYS A 15 9.60 1.26 -4.38
CA LYS A 15 8.93 1.68 -5.62
C LYS A 15 7.83 0.72 -6.03
N ILE A 16 8.10 -0.59 -6.04
CA ILE A 16 7.12 -1.62 -6.44
C ILE A 16 5.93 -1.60 -5.49
N PHE A 17 6.18 -1.67 -4.19
CA PHE A 17 5.13 -1.70 -3.17
C PHE A 17 4.35 -0.39 -3.07
N GLY A 18 4.99 0.76 -3.29
CA GLY A 18 4.32 2.05 -3.37
C GLY A 18 3.35 2.13 -4.55
N ILE A 19 3.76 1.66 -5.73
CA ILE A 19 2.87 1.59 -6.90
C ILE A 19 1.71 0.63 -6.66
N LEU A 20 1.99 -0.56 -6.10
CA LEU A 20 0.93 -1.51 -5.75
C LEU A 20 -0.05 -0.91 -4.74
N GLY A 21 0.44 -0.18 -3.75
CA GLY A 21 -0.38 0.43 -2.71
C GLY A 21 -1.26 1.53 -3.26
N LEU A 22 -0.75 2.30 -4.22
CA LEU A 22 -1.53 3.29 -4.97
C LEU A 22 -2.61 2.62 -5.82
N ILE A 23 -2.27 1.57 -6.57
CA ILE A 23 -3.25 0.84 -7.40
C ILE A 23 -4.37 0.28 -6.53
N VAL A 24 -4.03 -0.40 -5.43
CA VAL A 24 -5.01 -0.95 -4.49
C VAL A 24 -5.89 0.16 -3.91
N GLY A 25 -5.31 1.29 -3.51
CA GLY A 25 -6.04 2.41 -2.93
C GLY A 25 -7.02 3.04 -3.91
N VAL A 26 -6.58 3.25 -5.15
CA VAL A 26 -7.42 3.79 -6.23
C VAL A 26 -8.56 2.83 -6.55
N VAL A 27 -8.31 1.52 -6.63
CA VAL A 27 -9.36 0.52 -6.89
C VAL A 27 -10.39 0.53 -5.76
N LEU A 28 -9.96 0.50 -4.50
CA LEU A 28 -10.87 0.53 -3.35
C LEU A 28 -11.69 1.84 -3.33
N PHE A 29 -11.05 2.98 -3.59
CA PHE A 29 -11.71 4.27 -3.65
C PHE A 29 -12.80 4.32 -4.74
N ILE A 30 -12.51 3.84 -5.96
CA ILE A 30 -13.48 3.78 -7.05
C ILE A 30 -14.66 2.88 -6.68
N LEU A 31 -14.40 1.72 -6.07
CA LEU A 31 -15.45 0.79 -5.65
C LEU A 31 -16.34 1.41 -4.56
N THR A 32 -15.76 2.16 -3.61
CA THR A 32 -16.53 2.88 -2.58
C THR A 32 -17.39 3.99 -3.20
N ILE A 33 -16.88 4.76 -4.16
CA ILE A 33 -17.67 5.79 -4.85
C ILE A 33 -18.78 5.18 -5.73
N ALA A 34 -18.54 4.01 -6.32
CA ALA A 34 -19.53 3.28 -7.12
C ALA A 34 -20.68 2.70 -6.29
N GLY A 35 -20.71 2.95 -4.97
CA GLY A 35 -21.73 2.43 -4.06
C GLY A 35 -21.54 0.96 -3.72
N LEU A 36 -20.39 0.36 -4.08
CA LEU A 36 -20.03 -0.96 -3.59
C LEU A 36 -19.52 -0.80 -2.17
N GLU A 37 -20.38 -1.09 -1.20
CA GLU A 37 -20.02 -1.15 0.21
C GLU A 37 -19.08 -2.34 0.43
N ILE A 38 -17.78 -2.13 0.20
CA ILE A 38 -16.76 -3.04 0.69
C ILE A 38 -16.68 -2.73 2.19
N PRO A 39 -17.02 -3.68 3.09
CA PRO A 39 -16.96 -3.46 4.52
C PRO A 39 -15.49 -3.48 4.95
N VAL A 40 -14.78 -2.38 4.69
CA VAL A 40 -13.41 -2.17 5.16
C VAL A 40 -13.41 -1.47 6.52
N VAL A 41 -14.52 -0.79 6.86
CA VAL A 41 -14.75 -0.19 8.18
C VAL A 41 -16.19 -0.52 8.60
N ILE A 42 -16.34 -1.21 9.74
CA ILE A 42 -17.64 -1.55 10.31
C ILE A 42 -18.26 -0.27 10.86
N GLY A 43 -19.37 0.22 10.29
CA GLY A 43 -20.36 0.94 11.09
C GLY A 43 -21.01 2.23 10.59
N THR A 44 -20.75 2.78 9.39
CA THR A 44 -21.30 4.12 9.05
C THR A 44 -21.62 4.36 7.57
N THR A 45 -22.88 4.73 7.30
CA THR A 45 -23.51 4.66 5.97
C THR A 45 -23.74 5.98 5.24
N SER A 46 -23.42 7.16 5.78
CA SER A 46 -23.80 8.41 5.06
C SER A 46 -22.90 9.64 5.19
N TYR A 47 -21.99 9.72 6.18
CA TYR A 47 -21.01 10.82 6.29
C TYR A 47 -19.56 10.36 6.46
N GLU A 48 -19.36 9.11 6.89
CA GLU A 48 -18.02 8.52 7.06
C GLU A 48 -17.51 7.80 5.82
N GLY A 49 -18.36 7.51 4.82
CA GLY A 49 -17.96 6.79 3.60
C GLY A 49 -16.88 7.52 2.79
N MET A 50 -16.97 8.86 2.68
CA MET A 50 -15.97 9.67 1.96
C MET A 50 -14.66 9.82 2.74
N THR A 51 -14.75 10.03 4.05
CA THR A 51 -13.57 10.07 4.92
C THR A 51 -12.86 8.72 4.92
N SER A 52 -13.61 7.62 5.03
CA SER A 52 -13.11 6.25 4.97
C SER A 52 -12.47 5.93 3.62
N SER A 53 -13.08 6.33 2.50
CA SER A 53 -12.51 6.09 1.18
C SER A 53 -11.20 6.85 0.95
N LEU A 54 -11.08 8.09 1.46
CA LEU A 54 -9.83 8.84 1.46
C LEU A 54 -8.77 8.20 2.37
N PHE A 55 -9.17 7.69 3.54
CA PHE A 55 -8.29 6.93 4.42
C PHE A 55 -7.78 5.65 3.75
N LEU A 56 -8.61 4.96 2.96
CA LEU A 56 -8.17 3.79 2.19
C LEU A 56 -7.19 4.18 1.08
N LEU A 57 -7.51 5.24 0.33
CA LEU A 57 -6.67 5.72 -0.77
C LEU A 57 -5.27 6.15 -0.31
N ILE A 58 -5.17 6.79 0.86
CA ILE A 58 -3.90 7.25 1.44
C ILE A 58 -3.25 6.16 2.29
N GLY A 59 -4.05 5.37 3.01
CA GLY A 59 -3.59 4.32 3.90
C GLY A 59 -3.00 3.12 3.18
N SER A 60 -3.54 2.72 2.03
CA SER A 60 -3.03 1.54 1.31
C SER A 60 -1.62 1.74 0.71
N PRO A 61 -1.24 2.90 0.13
CA PRO A 61 0.17 3.19 -0.19
C PRO A 61 1.09 3.09 1.03
N ILE A 62 0.70 3.69 2.15
CA ILE A 62 1.53 3.71 3.36
C ILE A 62 1.72 2.30 3.91
N ALA A 63 0.63 1.53 4.03
CA ALA A 63 0.67 0.15 4.51
C ALA A 63 1.55 -0.74 3.62
N LEU A 64 1.40 -0.64 2.29
CA LEU A 64 2.24 -1.43 1.39
C LEU A 64 3.69 -0.95 1.37
N LEU A 65 3.98 0.33 1.55
CA LEU A 65 5.36 0.82 1.69
C LEU A 65 6.04 0.21 2.94
N ILE A 66 5.33 0.12 4.07
CA ILE A 66 5.83 -0.53 5.28
C ILE A 66 6.12 -2.02 5.00
N ILE A 67 5.19 -2.73 4.37
CA ILE A 67 5.38 -4.14 4.00
C ILE A 67 6.57 -4.30 3.04
N GLY A 68 6.66 -3.45 2.02
CA GLY A 68 7.76 -3.46 1.05
C GLY A 68 9.12 -3.20 1.70
N PHE A 69 9.16 -2.31 2.69
CA PHE A 69 10.35 -2.08 3.49
C PHE A 69 10.76 -3.33 4.27
N ILE A 70 9.82 -3.94 5.00
CA ILE A 70 10.05 -5.16 5.79
C ILE A 70 10.55 -6.29 4.87
N VAL A 71 9.87 -6.53 3.74
CA VAL A 71 10.27 -7.52 2.74
C VAL A 71 11.68 -7.25 2.23
N SER A 72 12.03 -5.98 1.99
CA SER A 72 13.37 -5.62 1.51
C SER A 72 14.48 -5.96 2.49
N ILE A 73 14.25 -5.86 3.80
CA ILE A 73 15.21 -6.24 4.84
C ILE A 73 15.47 -7.74 4.79
N PHE A 74 14.41 -8.56 4.81
CA PHE A 74 14.54 -10.01 4.79
C PHE A 74 15.13 -10.53 3.47
N ALA A 75 14.69 -9.98 2.34
CA ALA A 75 15.18 -10.36 1.02
C ALA A 75 16.66 -9.99 0.81
N TYR A 76 17.12 -8.85 1.37
CA TYR A 76 18.53 -8.50 1.34
C TYR A 76 19.36 -9.40 2.25
N SER A 77 18.85 -9.72 3.44
CA SER A 77 19.52 -10.64 4.37
C SER A 77 19.66 -12.06 3.80
N ALA A 78 18.67 -12.55 3.04
CA ALA A 78 18.72 -13.86 2.41
C ALA A 78 19.65 -13.92 1.18
N LYS A 79 19.99 -12.76 0.59
CA LYS A 79 20.88 -12.64 -0.57
C LYS A 79 22.36 -12.50 -0.18
N LYS A 80 22.64 -12.08 1.05
CA LYS A 80 23.98 -11.93 1.61
C LYS A 80 24.50 -13.28 2.11
#